data_AF-T1CFN1-F1
#
_entry.id   AF-T1CFN1-F1
#
_cell.length_a   1.000
_cell.length_b   1.000
_cell.length_c   1.000
_cell.angle_alpha   90.00
_cell.angle_beta   90.00
_cell.angle_gamma   90.00
#
_symmetry.space_group_name_H-M   'P 1'
#
loop_
_entity.id
_entity.type
_entity.pdbx_description
1 polymer ?
#
loop_
_entity_poly.entity_id
_entity_poly.type
_entity_poly.pdbx_seq_one_letter_code
_entity_poly.pdbx_strand_id
1 'polypeptide(L)'
;SAATSQPPCRLDTDMKRTWSEPELEEFWTLSPEELVLVTDKPTPRRLGLAMQLKFLQVDGQFPGSRHDVPAAAVRHLADQLDVHPKHVANYDMEGRSAQRDRVAIRQFLNYREANDSDNRRLVAWLCDDILPRAPDTQYLDDLAIGWLKEQCVEAPAAAYRQRLIRSAISRFEDQLHETIVSRLSEASKQQMNRLLEVDAEVNNLPGTEETRRAATLNDLKSDPRRPSLDSMFDEVAKLQRIDQLQLPPDLLAGVAPRLVDQYRRRVATEPPNELRKRVDGTRHALLAIYCWQRRREILDGLVELLIHTVHRISATAEQRVEKQMFEDFRRVRSKNAVLFKLAEAAVDHPQGVVQEVLYPVVGEQTLRDLVKEFKSSGPMFKTVVHTVMRASYSNHYRRMLPLLLDALPFRCNNDAYRPIMAAMKLLQSSRGQRFQYFKADDSLPIEGVIRPKWMEIVIEKDTAGESRVNRINYEICVLQSLREALRSKEIWVD
;
A
#
# COMPACT_ATOMS: atom_id res chain seq x y z
N SER A 1 -26.10 4.97 -38.57
CA SER A 1 -26.02 6.43 -38.48
C SER A 1 -25.06 6.84 -37.38
N ALA A 2 -23.97 7.48 -37.80
CA ALA A 2 -23.01 8.31 -37.06
C ALA A 2 -22.59 7.88 -35.64
N ALA A 3 -21.53 7.07 -35.57
CA ALA A 3 -20.60 7.08 -34.44
C ALA A 3 -19.45 8.00 -34.82
N THR A 4 -19.43 9.19 -34.23
CA THR A 4 -18.41 10.23 -34.45
C THR A 4 -17.09 9.76 -33.87
N SER A 5 -16.14 9.45 -34.76
CA SER A 5 -14.73 9.25 -34.47
C SER A 5 -14.15 10.53 -33.87
N GLN A 6 -13.83 10.51 -32.58
CA GLN A 6 -12.93 11.50 -31.99
C GLN A 6 -11.55 11.34 -32.65
N PRO A 7 -10.95 12.40 -33.20
CA PRO A 7 -9.56 12.35 -33.64
C PRO A 7 -8.64 12.23 -32.41
N PRO A 8 -7.46 11.60 -32.53
CA PRO A 8 -6.51 11.54 -31.42
C PRO A 8 -6.06 12.95 -31.05
N CYS A 9 -6.13 13.29 -29.75
CA CYS A 9 -5.55 14.50 -29.20
C CYS A 9 -4.10 14.62 -29.67
N ARG A 10 -3.78 15.69 -30.41
CA ARG A 10 -2.40 16.13 -30.63
C ARG A 10 -1.83 16.46 -29.26
N LEU A 11 -0.91 15.64 -28.77
CA LEU A 11 0.07 16.07 -27.79
C LEU A 11 1.10 16.87 -28.59
N ASP A 12 0.81 18.15 -28.81
CA ASP A 12 1.82 19.10 -29.25
C ASP A 12 2.80 19.23 -28.09
N THR A 13 4.04 18.76 -28.28
CA THR A 13 5.18 19.23 -27.48
C THR A 13 5.35 20.71 -27.78
N ASP A 14 4.57 21.52 -27.10
CA ASP A 14 4.57 22.96 -27.26
C ASP A 14 5.73 23.50 -26.43
N MET A 15 6.74 24.06 -27.13
CA MET A 15 7.71 24.96 -26.53
C MET A 15 6.98 25.89 -25.54
N LYS A 16 7.60 26.10 -24.37
CA LYS A 16 7.17 27.10 -23.39
C LYS A 16 6.79 28.41 -24.09
N ARG A 17 5.55 28.86 -23.91
CA ARG A 17 5.01 30.05 -24.61
C ARG A 17 5.23 31.36 -23.87
N THR A 18 5.35 31.29 -22.55
CA THR A 18 5.53 32.46 -21.67
C THR A 18 6.92 32.41 -21.07
N TRP A 19 7.74 33.42 -21.35
CA TRP A 19 9.11 33.54 -20.85
C TRP A 19 9.22 34.80 -20.00
N SER A 20 9.89 34.68 -18.86
CA SER A 20 10.29 35.84 -18.07
C SER A 20 11.55 36.49 -18.64
N GLU A 21 11.80 37.76 -18.30
CA GLU A 21 13.02 38.47 -18.71
C GLU A 21 14.32 37.70 -18.40
N PRO A 22 14.56 37.17 -17.18
CA PRO A 22 15.79 36.43 -16.90
C PRO A 22 15.92 35.14 -17.74
N GLU A 23 14.81 34.48 -18.08
CA GLU A 23 14.84 33.29 -18.94
C GLU A 23 15.11 33.65 -20.40
N LEU A 24 14.64 34.81 -20.87
CA LEU A 24 15.00 35.32 -22.21
C LEU A 24 16.49 35.65 -22.27
N GLU A 25 17.04 36.26 -21.21
CA GLU A 25 18.47 36.54 -21.10
C GLU A 25 19.31 35.27 -21.12
N GLU A 26 18.89 34.23 -20.40
CA GLU A 26 19.61 32.95 -20.31
C GLU A 26 19.54 32.14 -21.61
N PHE A 27 18.35 31.98 -22.20
CA PHE A 27 18.12 31.00 -23.27
C PHE A 27 18.05 31.61 -24.68
N TRP A 28 17.75 32.90 -24.80
CA TRP A 28 17.48 33.57 -26.09
C TRP A 28 18.49 34.67 -26.45
N THR A 29 19.52 34.88 -25.62
CA THR A 29 20.62 35.80 -25.94
C THR A 29 21.64 35.15 -26.86
N LEU A 30 22.02 35.84 -27.93
CA LEU A 30 23.04 35.41 -28.88
C LEU A 30 24.43 35.60 -28.28
N SER A 31 25.24 34.56 -28.30
CA SER A 31 26.66 34.65 -27.97
C SER A 31 27.41 35.47 -29.03
N PRO A 32 28.62 35.98 -28.74
CA PRO A 32 29.42 36.70 -29.72
C PRO A 32 29.67 35.90 -31.02
N GLU A 33 29.91 34.59 -30.90
CA GLU A 33 30.13 33.70 -32.04
C GLU A 33 28.84 33.50 -32.87
N GLU A 34 27.70 33.37 -32.20
CA GLU A 34 26.40 33.26 -32.86
C GLU A 34 26.02 34.57 -33.57
N LEU A 35 26.33 35.72 -32.99
CA LEU A 35 26.16 37.03 -33.61
C LEU A 35 26.97 37.16 -34.91
N VAL A 36 28.21 36.66 -34.94
CA VAL A 36 29.02 36.61 -36.17
C VAL A 36 28.35 35.71 -37.23
N LEU A 37 27.92 34.51 -36.85
CA LEU A 37 27.21 33.59 -37.76
C LEU A 37 25.95 34.24 -38.37
N VAL A 38 25.18 34.95 -37.54
CA VAL A 38 23.93 35.58 -37.95
C VAL A 38 24.17 36.81 -38.83
N THR A 39 25.12 37.67 -38.45
CA THR A 39 25.37 38.96 -39.14
C THR A 39 26.07 38.80 -40.49
N ASP A 40 26.78 37.69 -40.72
CA ASP A 40 27.32 37.27 -42.02
C ASP A 40 26.21 37.13 -43.09
N LYS A 41 24.96 36.91 -42.69
CA LYS A 41 23.84 36.79 -43.63
C LYS A 41 23.18 38.14 -43.96
N PRO A 42 22.53 38.25 -45.15
CA PRO A 42 21.75 39.44 -45.51
C PRO A 42 20.68 39.77 -44.48
N THR A 43 20.44 41.07 -44.23
CA THR A 43 19.52 41.57 -43.20
C THR A 43 18.16 40.88 -43.15
N PRO A 44 17.45 40.61 -44.27
CA PRO A 44 16.14 39.94 -44.23
C PRO A 44 16.17 38.50 -43.67
N ARG A 45 17.35 37.86 -43.61
CA ARG A 45 17.51 36.47 -43.15
C ARG A 45 17.99 36.34 -41.70
N ARG A 46 18.55 37.41 -41.13
CA ARG A 46 19.20 37.40 -39.82
C ARG A 46 18.27 36.93 -38.70
N LEU A 47 17.07 37.53 -38.62
CA LEU A 47 16.09 37.20 -37.58
C LEU A 47 15.60 35.75 -37.69
N GLY A 48 15.30 35.28 -38.90
CA GLY A 48 14.86 33.89 -39.12
C GLY A 48 15.95 32.86 -38.79
N LEU A 49 17.21 33.15 -39.14
CA LEU A 49 18.36 32.32 -38.79
C LEU A 49 18.56 32.28 -37.26
N ALA A 50 18.56 33.43 -36.59
CA ALA A 50 18.71 33.51 -35.13
C ALA A 50 17.59 32.77 -34.39
N MET A 51 16.36 32.90 -34.86
CA MET A 51 15.22 32.15 -34.33
C MET A 51 15.43 30.64 -34.44
N GLN A 52 15.81 30.13 -35.61
CA GLN A 52 16.06 28.70 -35.79
C GLN A 52 17.22 28.20 -34.91
N LEU A 53 18.28 29.01 -34.78
CA LEU A 53 19.45 28.67 -33.97
C LEU A 53 19.07 28.50 -32.49
N LYS A 54 18.39 29.50 -31.92
CA LYS A 54 18.01 29.46 -30.50
C LYS A 54 16.93 28.44 -30.23
N PHE A 55 15.98 28.29 -31.14
CA PHE A 55 14.95 27.26 -31.04
C PHE A 55 15.57 25.86 -30.97
N LEU A 56 16.58 25.55 -31.79
CA LEU A 56 17.28 24.25 -31.73
C LEU A 56 18.00 24.05 -30.38
N GLN A 57 18.65 25.08 -29.83
CA GLN A 57 19.32 25.00 -28.53
C GLN A 57 18.34 24.77 -27.37
N VAL A 58 17.18 25.42 -27.42
CA VAL A 58 16.14 25.32 -26.38
C VAL A 58 15.36 24.01 -26.50
N ASP A 59 14.79 23.74 -27.67
CA ASP A 59 13.80 22.68 -27.91
C ASP A 59 14.39 21.39 -28.50
N GLY A 60 15.63 21.43 -28.99
CA GLY A 60 16.32 20.25 -29.56
C GLY A 60 15.89 19.87 -30.98
N GLN A 61 14.94 20.59 -31.59
CA GLN A 61 14.49 20.42 -32.98
C GLN A 61 14.37 21.80 -33.66
N PHE A 62 14.14 21.87 -34.97
CA PHE A 62 13.85 23.14 -35.66
C PHE A 62 12.36 23.50 -35.60
N PRO A 63 11.99 24.80 -35.63
CA PRO A 63 10.60 25.22 -35.70
C PRO A 63 9.97 24.79 -37.02
N GLY A 64 8.76 24.23 -36.96
CA GLY A 64 7.97 23.90 -38.15
C GLY A 64 7.31 25.14 -38.75
N SER A 65 6.96 26.11 -37.90
CA SER A 65 6.37 27.38 -38.26
C SER A 65 6.97 28.53 -37.46
N ARG A 66 6.92 29.74 -38.01
CA ARG A 66 7.28 30.96 -37.26
C ARG A 66 6.44 31.15 -36.00
N HIS A 67 5.25 30.56 -35.95
CA HIS A 67 4.35 30.63 -34.80
C HIS A 67 4.76 29.71 -33.66
N ASP A 68 5.70 28.79 -33.87
CA ASP A 68 6.24 27.91 -32.83
C ASP A 68 7.16 28.70 -31.89
N VAL A 69 7.76 29.78 -32.38
CA VAL A 69 8.65 30.64 -31.59
C VAL A 69 7.80 31.69 -30.83
N PRO A 70 7.94 31.81 -29.50
CA PRO A 70 7.19 32.79 -28.72
C PRO A 70 7.46 34.23 -29.14
N ALA A 71 6.43 35.08 -29.20
CA ALA A 71 6.56 36.46 -29.63
C ALA A 71 7.49 37.31 -28.72
N ALA A 72 7.67 36.92 -27.45
CA ALA A 72 8.64 37.55 -26.55
C ALA A 72 10.09 37.24 -26.98
N ALA A 73 10.39 35.99 -27.30
CA ALA A 73 11.69 35.58 -27.83
C ALA A 73 12.01 36.23 -29.18
N VAL A 74 11.02 36.34 -30.08
CA VAL A 74 11.21 37.03 -31.37
C VAL A 74 11.57 38.50 -31.17
N ARG A 75 10.92 39.20 -30.23
CA ARG A 75 11.25 40.60 -29.91
C ARG A 75 12.65 40.72 -29.31
N HIS A 76 12.97 39.87 -28.33
CA HIS A 76 14.30 39.84 -27.70
C HIS A 76 15.44 39.64 -28.71
N LEU A 77 15.25 38.75 -29.69
CA LEU A 77 16.21 38.53 -30.77
C LEU A 77 16.28 39.69 -31.77
N ALA A 78 15.15 40.32 -32.04
CA ALA A 78 15.07 41.44 -32.97
C ALA A 78 15.81 42.68 -32.41
N ASP A 79 15.67 42.92 -31.10
CA ASP A 79 16.35 44.01 -30.39
C ASP A 79 17.89 43.81 -30.41
N GLN A 80 18.37 42.58 -30.22
CA GLN A 80 19.81 42.25 -30.32
C GLN A 80 20.40 42.45 -31.72
N LEU A 81 19.58 42.33 -32.76
CA LEU A 81 20.00 42.42 -34.16
C LEU A 81 19.73 43.79 -34.80
N ASP A 82 19.16 44.74 -34.05
CA ASP A 82 18.71 46.05 -34.51
C ASP A 82 17.79 45.95 -35.75
N VAL A 83 16.81 45.04 -35.70
CA VAL A 83 15.81 44.83 -36.76
C VAL A 83 14.39 44.88 -36.22
N HIS A 84 13.43 45.31 -37.05
CA HIS A 84 12.03 45.30 -36.63
C HIS A 84 11.46 43.86 -36.57
N PRO A 85 10.78 43.43 -35.48
CA PRO A 85 10.28 42.05 -35.32
C PRO A 85 9.41 41.54 -36.47
N LYS A 86 8.65 42.43 -37.13
CA LYS A 86 7.82 42.12 -38.31
C LYS A 86 8.61 41.57 -39.50
N HIS A 87 9.93 41.79 -39.57
CA HIS A 87 10.76 41.25 -40.65
C HIS A 87 10.80 39.71 -40.66
N VAL A 88 10.41 39.05 -39.56
CA VAL A 88 10.20 37.59 -39.54
C VAL A 88 9.20 37.13 -40.61
N ALA A 89 8.23 37.98 -40.99
CA ALA A 89 7.26 37.64 -42.02
C ALA A 89 7.87 37.48 -43.42
N ASN A 90 9.06 38.05 -43.64
CA ASN A 90 9.79 37.95 -44.91
C ASN A 90 10.67 36.69 -44.98
N TYR A 91 10.72 35.91 -43.90
CA TYR A 91 11.50 34.69 -43.80
C TYR A 91 10.61 33.47 -43.98
N ASP A 92 10.77 32.80 -45.12
CA ASP A 92 10.10 31.55 -45.43
C ASP A 92 10.79 30.38 -44.72
N MET A 93 10.16 29.85 -43.67
CA MET A 93 10.67 28.75 -42.84
C MET A 93 10.79 27.42 -43.59
N GLU A 94 10.02 27.23 -44.67
CA GLU A 94 10.07 26.02 -45.51
C GLU A 94 10.94 26.23 -46.76
N GLY A 95 11.33 27.47 -47.03
CA GLY A 95 12.08 27.85 -48.21
C GLY A 95 13.52 27.30 -48.26
N ARG A 96 14.11 27.32 -49.46
CA ARG A 96 15.50 26.88 -49.71
C ARG A 96 16.53 27.60 -48.83
N SER A 97 16.29 28.86 -48.49
CA SER A 97 17.17 29.63 -47.61
C SER A 97 17.16 29.06 -46.19
N ALA A 98 15.98 28.75 -45.65
CA ALA A 98 15.85 28.15 -44.32
C ALA A 98 16.48 26.76 -44.24
N GLN A 99 16.33 25.94 -45.27
CA GLN A 99 17.01 24.64 -45.34
C GLN A 99 18.54 24.76 -45.31
N ARG A 100 19.11 25.72 -46.06
CA ARG A 100 20.57 25.99 -45.99
C ARG A 100 20.99 26.51 -44.62
N ASP A 101 20.16 27.34 -44.01
CA ASP A 101 20.39 27.89 -42.68
C ASP A 101 20.38 26.79 -41.61
N ARG A 102 19.48 25.80 -41.69
CA ARG A 102 19.49 24.61 -40.81
C ARG A 102 20.79 23.82 -40.93
N VAL A 103 21.29 23.61 -42.14
CA VAL A 103 22.59 22.94 -42.37
C VAL A 103 23.73 23.71 -41.72
N ALA A 104 23.77 25.03 -41.90
CA ALA A 104 24.80 25.89 -41.29
C ALA A 104 24.71 25.89 -39.75
N ILE A 105 23.50 25.96 -39.19
CA ILE A 105 23.28 25.88 -37.73
C ILE A 105 23.76 24.55 -37.19
N ARG A 106 23.41 23.43 -37.84
CA ARG A 106 23.87 22.10 -37.42
C ARG A 106 25.39 22.00 -37.39
N GLN A 107 26.05 22.46 -38.45
CA GLN A 107 27.51 22.49 -38.51
C GLN A 107 28.11 23.36 -37.41
N PHE A 108 27.54 24.54 -37.15
CA PHE A 108 28.01 25.46 -36.12
C PHE A 108 27.88 24.88 -34.71
N LEU A 109 26.74 24.26 -34.39
CA LEU A 109 26.46 23.68 -33.07
C LEU A 109 26.97 22.23 -32.91
N ASN A 110 27.65 21.67 -33.91
CA ASN A 110 28.01 20.25 -33.99
C ASN A 110 26.81 19.28 -33.86
N TYR A 111 25.63 19.73 -34.30
CA TYR A 111 24.44 18.91 -34.38
C TYR A 111 24.41 18.08 -35.66
N ARG A 112 23.69 16.96 -35.61
CA ARG A 112 23.38 16.13 -36.79
C ARG A 112 21.93 15.67 -36.76
N GLU A 113 21.42 15.34 -37.94
CA GLU A 113 20.10 14.70 -38.06
C GLU A 113 20.14 13.29 -37.45
N ALA A 114 19.05 12.91 -36.79
CA ALA A 114 18.91 11.58 -36.21
C ALA A 114 18.95 10.51 -37.32
N ASN A 115 19.76 9.49 -37.10
CA ASN A 115 19.82 8.30 -37.95
C ASN A 115 19.30 7.06 -37.20
N ASP A 116 19.19 5.93 -37.90
CA ASP A 116 18.70 4.68 -37.33
C ASP A 116 19.53 4.19 -36.13
N SER A 117 20.83 4.49 -36.10
CA SER A 117 21.69 4.15 -34.95
C SER A 117 21.30 4.96 -33.71
N ASP A 118 20.99 6.25 -33.87
CA ASP A 118 20.52 7.09 -32.75
C ASP A 118 19.16 6.65 -32.26
N ASN A 119 18.25 6.36 -33.19
CA ASN A 119 16.92 5.87 -32.85
C ASN A 119 17.01 4.57 -32.04
N ARG A 120 17.89 3.64 -32.43
CA ARG A 120 18.16 2.41 -31.66
C ARG A 120 18.78 2.69 -30.29
N ARG A 121 19.74 3.62 -30.20
CA ARG A 121 20.36 4.01 -28.92
C ARG A 121 19.38 4.70 -27.98
N LEU A 122 18.51 5.57 -28.50
CA LEU A 122 17.45 6.21 -27.72
C LEU A 122 16.48 5.17 -27.17
N VAL A 123 16.02 4.24 -28.01
CA VAL A 123 15.12 3.17 -27.58
C VAL A 123 15.79 2.29 -26.50
N ALA A 124 17.07 1.94 -26.67
CA ALA A 124 17.81 1.17 -25.68
C ALA A 124 17.95 1.93 -24.36
N TRP A 125 18.38 3.21 -24.39
CA TRP A 125 18.49 4.05 -23.20
C TRP A 125 17.16 4.23 -22.46
N LEU A 126 16.06 4.47 -23.18
CA LEU A 126 14.73 4.54 -22.59
C LEU A 126 14.35 3.21 -21.91
N CYS A 127 14.64 2.09 -22.56
CA CYS A 127 14.33 0.74 -22.10
C CYS A 127 15.16 0.32 -20.87
N ASP A 128 16.46 0.60 -20.89
CA ASP A 128 17.43 0.03 -19.94
C ASP A 128 17.67 0.94 -18.74
N ASP A 129 17.59 2.28 -18.92
CA ASP A 129 17.95 3.25 -17.88
C ASP A 129 16.76 4.00 -17.29
N ILE A 130 15.73 4.28 -18.11
CA ILE A 130 14.65 5.20 -17.76
C ILE A 130 13.38 4.47 -17.30
N LEU A 131 12.81 3.62 -18.15
CA LEU A 131 11.57 2.88 -17.86
C LEU A 131 11.63 2.01 -16.58
N PRO A 132 12.76 1.37 -16.22
CA PRO A 132 12.87 0.64 -14.96
C PRO A 132 12.65 1.51 -13.71
N ARG A 133 12.85 2.83 -13.82
CA ARG A 133 12.65 3.80 -12.73
C ARG A 133 11.19 4.27 -12.59
N ALA A 134 10.29 3.80 -13.45
CA ALA A 134 8.88 4.15 -13.44
C ALA A 134 8.61 5.68 -13.52
N PRO A 135 9.18 6.40 -14.51
CA PRO A 135 8.85 7.81 -14.72
C PRO A 135 7.38 7.97 -15.09
N ASP A 136 6.84 9.16 -14.89
CA ASP A 136 5.51 9.49 -15.41
C ASP A 136 5.58 9.55 -16.94
N THR A 137 4.59 8.96 -17.62
CA THR A 137 4.63 8.78 -19.07
C THR A 137 4.61 10.10 -19.82
N GLN A 138 4.03 11.15 -19.22
CA GLN A 138 4.02 12.51 -19.75
C GLN A 138 5.42 13.12 -19.91
N TYR A 139 6.41 12.69 -19.12
CA TYR A 139 7.78 13.24 -19.17
C TYR A 139 8.72 12.46 -20.09
N LEU A 140 8.28 11.34 -20.67
CA LEU A 140 9.16 10.50 -21.49
C LEU A 140 9.66 11.22 -22.74
N ASP A 141 8.86 12.13 -23.28
CA ASP A 141 9.24 12.89 -24.46
C ASP A 141 10.27 13.97 -24.15
N ASP A 142 10.09 14.71 -23.05
CA ASP A 142 11.07 15.68 -22.56
C ASP A 142 12.41 15.01 -22.22
N LEU A 143 12.37 13.82 -21.59
CA LEU A 143 13.56 13.02 -21.31
C LEU A 143 14.27 12.57 -22.60
N ALA A 144 13.50 12.15 -23.61
CA ALA A 144 14.05 11.78 -24.91
C ALA A 144 14.70 12.97 -25.62
N ILE A 145 14.06 14.14 -25.60
CA ILE A 145 14.62 15.39 -26.15
C ILE A 145 15.90 15.77 -25.41
N GLY A 146 15.88 15.75 -24.07
CA GLY A 146 17.06 16.05 -23.24
C GLY A 146 18.25 15.16 -23.60
N TRP A 147 18.04 13.86 -23.69
CA TRP A 147 19.08 12.91 -24.10
C TRP A 147 19.59 13.16 -25.51
N LEU A 148 18.71 13.44 -26.49
CA LEU A 148 19.12 13.74 -27.86
C LEU A 148 19.96 15.02 -27.94
N LYS A 149 19.61 16.05 -27.15
CA LYS A 149 20.39 17.29 -27.03
C LYS A 149 21.79 17.01 -26.47
N GLU A 150 21.90 16.21 -25.42
CA GLU A 150 23.21 15.80 -24.87
C GLU A 150 24.07 15.06 -25.88
N GLN A 151 23.45 14.33 -26.82
CA GLN A 151 24.15 13.64 -27.92
C GLN A 151 24.39 14.52 -29.15
N CYS A 152 24.03 15.81 -29.11
CA CYS A 152 24.04 16.72 -30.26
C CYS A 152 23.30 16.14 -31.48
N VAL A 153 22.14 15.53 -31.24
CA VAL A 153 21.26 14.98 -32.27
C VAL A 153 19.97 15.79 -32.31
N GLU A 154 19.58 16.23 -33.50
CA GLU A 154 18.30 16.89 -33.70
C GLU A 154 17.17 15.90 -33.42
N ALA A 155 16.21 16.32 -32.59
CA ALA A 155 15.05 15.51 -32.27
C ALA A 155 14.22 15.22 -33.52
N PRO A 156 13.88 13.95 -33.80
CA PRO A 156 12.94 13.64 -34.86
C PRO A 156 11.58 14.28 -34.59
N ALA A 157 10.79 14.46 -35.66
CA ALA A 157 9.43 14.95 -35.56
C ALA A 157 8.63 14.20 -34.47
N ALA A 158 7.83 14.94 -33.69
CA ALA A 158 7.14 14.43 -32.50
C ALA A 158 6.38 13.12 -32.76
N ALA A 159 5.67 13.00 -33.88
CA ALA A 159 4.94 11.77 -34.23
C ALA A 159 5.85 10.53 -34.38
N TYR A 160 7.06 10.69 -34.91
CA TYR A 160 8.02 9.61 -35.04
C TYR A 160 8.70 9.31 -33.70
N ARG A 161 9.06 10.35 -32.94
CA ARG A 161 9.63 10.23 -31.60
C ARG A 161 8.69 9.49 -30.63
N GLN A 162 7.39 9.78 -30.67
CA GLN A 162 6.34 9.06 -29.94
C GLN A 162 6.19 7.59 -30.38
N ARG A 163 6.53 7.24 -31.63
CA ARG A 163 6.62 5.83 -32.05
C ARG A 163 7.84 5.15 -31.43
N LEU A 164 8.99 5.83 -31.35
CA LEU A 164 10.19 5.31 -30.69
C LEU A 164 9.94 5.09 -29.19
N ILE A 165 9.32 6.04 -28.50
CA ILE A 165 8.95 5.91 -27.08
C ILE A 165 8.02 4.70 -26.87
N ARG A 166 6.97 4.56 -27.69
CA ARG A 166 6.09 3.37 -27.62
C ARG A 166 6.83 2.07 -27.88
N SER A 167 7.79 2.07 -28.81
CA SER A 167 8.64 0.90 -29.07
C SER A 167 9.52 0.56 -27.87
N ALA A 168 10.07 1.56 -27.17
CA ALA A 168 10.84 1.37 -25.95
C ALA A 168 9.98 0.82 -24.82
N ILE A 169 8.77 1.36 -24.63
CA ILE A 169 7.80 0.86 -23.66
C ILE A 169 7.46 -0.61 -23.95
N SER A 170 7.06 -0.94 -25.18
CA SER A 170 6.72 -2.32 -25.55
C SER A 170 7.88 -3.27 -25.29
N ARG A 171 9.10 -2.89 -25.71
CA ARG A 171 10.31 -3.69 -25.50
C ARG A 171 10.60 -3.91 -24.01
N PHE A 172 10.48 -2.86 -23.20
CA PHE A 172 10.67 -2.95 -21.76
C PHE A 172 9.62 -3.87 -21.11
N GLU A 173 8.34 -3.73 -21.48
CA GLU A 173 7.27 -4.58 -20.96
C GLU A 173 7.51 -6.05 -21.34
N ASP A 174 7.91 -6.32 -22.58
CA ASP A 174 8.21 -7.68 -23.05
C ASP A 174 9.38 -8.29 -22.26
N GLN A 175 10.49 -7.57 -22.10
CA GLN A 175 11.65 -8.00 -21.31
C GLN A 175 11.31 -8.24 -19.83
N LEU A 176 10.49 -7.36 -19.25
CA LEU A 176 10.03 -7.49 -17.87
C LEU A 176 9.17 -8.74 -17.70
N HIS A 177 8.19 -8.94 -18.59
CA HIS A 177 7.33 -10.11 -18.56
C HIS A 177 8.13 -11.40 -18.76
N GLU A 178 9.04 -11.45 -19.73
CA GLU A 178 9.92 -12.60 -19.95
C GLU A 178 10.77 -12.93 -18.71
N THR A 179 11.36 -11.90 -18.10
CA THR A 179 12.16 -12.06 -16.87
C THR A 179 11.32 -12.66 -15.74
N ILE A 180 10.12 -12.14 -15.51
CA ILE A 180 9.22 -12.66 -14.46
C ILE A 180 8.78 -14.08 -14.77
N VAL A 181 8.36 -14.36 -16.01
CA VAL A 181 7.88 -15.68 -16.44
C VAL A 181 8.99 -16.73 -16.37
N SER A 182 10.24 -16.37 -16.65
CA SER A 182 11.39 -17.26 -16.53
C SER A 182 11.64 -17.76 -15.10
N ARG A 183 11.18 -17.00 -14.10
CA ARG A 183 11.27 -17.36 -12.68
C ARG A 183 10.09 -18.22 -12.20
N LEU A 184 9.04 -18.39 -13.03
CA LEU A 184 7.84 -19.15 -12.66
C LEU A 184 7.96 -20.62 -13.02
N SER A 185 7.60 -21.49 -12.09
CA SER A 185 7.44 -22.92 -12.36
C SER A 185 6.21 -23.20 -13.24
N GLU A 186 6.20 -24.31 -13.96
CA GLU A 186 5.01 -24.75 -14.71
C GLU A 186 3.80 -24.99 -13.79
N ALA A 187 4.04 -25.46 -12.55
CA ALA A 187 2.99 -25.62 -11.55
C ALA A 187 2.36 -24.26 -11.18
N SER A 188 3.18 -23.22 -10.97
CA SER A 188 2.71 -21.85 -10.69
C SER A 188 1.85 -21.33 -11.83
N LYS A 189 2.29 -21.51 -13.09
CA LYS A 189 1.54 -21.09 -14.29
C LYS A 189 0.18 -21.79 -14.39
N GLN A 190 0.14 -23.10 -14.16
CA GLN A 190 -1.12 -23.86 -14.13
C GLN A 190 -2.08 -23.36 -13.05
N GLN A 191 -1.58 -23.11 -11.84
CA GLN A 191 -2.43 -22.57 -10.76
C GLN A 191 -2.94 -21.17 -11.05
N MET A 192 -2.13 -20.31 -11.69
CA MET A 192 -2.57 -18.99 -12.15
C MET A 192 -3.67 -19.08 -13.20
N ASN A 193 -3.58 -20.01 -14.16
CA ASN A 193 -4.64 -20.21 -15.14
C ASN A 193 -5.95 -20.65 -14.47
N ARG A 194 -5.86 -21.49 -13.43
CA ARG A 194 -7.04 -21.88 -12.61
C ARG A 194 -7.68 -20.71 -11.88
N LEU A 195 -6.94 -19.66 -11.51
CA LEU A 195 -7.54 -18.45 -10.92
C LEU A 195 -8.48 -17.73 -11.89
N LEU A 196 -8.29 -17.93 -13.19
CA LEU A 196 -9.13 -17.34 -14.21
C LEU A 196 -10.34 -18.21 -14.55
N GLU A 197 -10.44 -19.46 -14.10
CA GLU A 197 -11.57 -20.36 -14.37
C GLU A 197 -12.88 -19.85 -13.73
N VAL A 198 -14.02 -20.34 -14.23
CA VAL A 198 -15.36 -19.86 -13.82
C VAL A 198 -15.90 -20.74 -12.68
N ASP A 199 -16.77 -20.18 -11.84
CA ASP A 199 -17.36 -20.82 -10.65
C ASP A 199 -17.90 -22.26 -10.86
N ALA A 200 -18.39 -22.60 -12.05
CA ALA A 200 -18.86 -23.94 -12.38
C ALA A 200 -17.73 -25.00 -12.38
N GLU A 201 -16.53 -24.62 -12.80
CA GLU A 201 -15.34 -25.48 -12.82
C GLU A 201 -14.65 -25.49 -11.44
N VAL A 202 -14.76 -24.40 -10.69
CA VAL A 202 -14.26 -24.25 -9.32
C VAL A 202 -14.85 -25.30 -8.36
N ASN A 203 -16.15 -25.61 -8.49
CA ASN A 203 -16.81 -26.61 -7.66
C ASN A 203 -16.28 -28.05 -7.88
N ASN A 204 -15.56 -28.29 -8.98
CA ASN A 204 -14.92 -29.56 -9.31
C ASN A 204 -13.43 -29.63 -8.91
N LEU A 205 -12.85 -28.55 -8.36
CA LEU A 205 -11.47 -28.54 -7.89
C LEU A 205 -11.32 -29.34 -6.57
N PRO A 206 -10.29 -30.21 -6.45
CA PRO A 206 -10.01 -30.90 -5.18
C PRO A 206 -9.58 -29.90 -4.08
N GLY A 207 -10.29 -29.88 -2.94
CA GLY A 207 -10.01 -29.00 -1.80
C GLY A 207 -11.14 -28.99 -0.75
N THR A 208 -10.89 -28.40 0.42
CA THR A 208 -11.95 -28.25 1.44
C THR A 208 -12.99 -27.21 1.01
N GLU A 209 -14.21 -27.27 1.54
CA GLU A 209 -15.25 -26.23 1.34
C GLU A 209 -14.71 -24.82 1.65
N GLU A 210 -13.78 -24.70 2.59
CA GLU A 210 -13.14 -23.44 2.97
C GLU A 210 -12.13 -22.95 1.91
N THR A 211 -11.39 -23.84 1.25
CA THR A 211 -10.50 -23.48 0.12
C THR A 211 -11.29 -23.07 -1.12
N ARG A 212 -12.52 -23.59 -1.30
CA ARG A 212 -13.41 -23.26 -2.42
C ARG A 212 -14.05 -21.86 -2.31
N ARG A 213 -14.00 -21.20 -1.14
CA ARG A 213 -14.55 -19.83 -0.92
C ARG A 213 -13.71 -18.70 -1.52
N ALA A 214 -12.45 -18.96 -1.84
CA ALA A 214 -11.51 -17.98 -2.41
C ALA A 214 -10.78 -18.56 -3.63
N ALA A 215 -11.55 -19.16 -4.54
CA ALA A 215 -10.99 -19.96 -5.61
C ALA A 215 -10.69 -19.15 -6.88
N THR A 216 -11.35 -18.00 -7.06
CA THR A 216 -11.25 -17.19 -8.27
C THR A 216 -10.42 -15.93 -8.10
N LEU A 217 -9.97 -15.35 -9.21
CA LEU A 217 -9.33 -14.04 -9.22
C LEU A 217 -10.26 -12.94 -8.67
N ASN A 218 -11.57 -13.04 -8.85
CA ASN A 218 -12.51 -12.03 -8.33
C ASN A 218 -12.58 -12.07 -6.80
N ASP A 219 -12.52 -13.25 -6.20
CA ASP A 219 -12.45 -13.38 -4.75
C ASP A 219 -11.16 -12.74 -4.23
N LEU A 220 -10.03 -13.00 -4.89
CA LEU A 220 -8.73 -12.39 -4.54
C LEU A 220 -8.73 -10.86 -4.69
N LYS A 221 -9.52 -10.31 -5.62
CA LYS A 221 -9.68 -8.86 -5.82
C LYS A 221 -10.55 -8.18 -4.77
N SER A 222 -11.47 -8.92 -4.16
CA SER A 222 -12.34 -8.37 -3.13
C SER A 222 -11.55 -8.02 -1.87
N ASP A 223 -11.82 -6.85 -1.31
CA ASP A 223 -11.27 -6.43 -0.01
C ASP A 223 -11.97 -7.11 1.16
N PRO A 224 -11.32 -7.15 2.34
CA PRO A 224 -11.94 -7.72 3.54
C PRO A 224 -13.27 -7.05 3.85
N ARG A 225 -14.27 -7.88 4.19
CA ARG A 225 -15.56 -7.40 4.70
C ARG A 225 -15.40 -6.83 6.13
N ARG A 226 -16.51 -6.39 6.73
CA ARG A 226 -16.53 -5.87 8.11
C ARG A 226 -15.81 -6.83 9.07
N PRO A 227 -15.00 -6.31 10.03
CA PRO A 227 -14.23 -7.14 10.95
C PRO A 227 -15.09 -8.20 11.65
N SER A 228 -14.90 -9.46 11.26
CA SER A 228 -15.64 -10.62 11.75
C SER A 228 -14.79 -11.88 11.59
N LEU A 229 -15.18 -12.95 12.28
CA LEU A 229 -14.52 -14.25 12.12
C LEU A 229 -14.66 -14.79 10.70
N ASP A 230 -15.82 -14.61 10.07
CA ASP A 230 -16.04 -15.07 8.70
C ASP A 230 -15.12 -14.33 7.73
N SER A 231 -14.96 -13.01 7.89
CA SER A 231 -14.00 -12.22 7.10
C SER A 231 -12.56 -12.70 7.31
N MET A 232 -12.20 -13.07 8.53
CA MET A 232 -10.88 -13.63 8.81
C MET A 232 -10.67 -14.98 8.10
N PHE A 233 -11.68 -15.85 8.08
CA PHE A 233 -11.60 -17.11 7.35
C PHE A 233 -11.51 -16.91 5.85
N ASP A 234 -12.28 -15.97 5.30
CA ASP A 234 -12.24 -15.61 3.88
C ASP A 234 -10.84 -15.10 3.50
N GLU A 235 -10.24 -14.21 4.30
CA GLU A 235 -8.89 -13.69 4.04
C GLU A 235 -7.80 -14.77 4.20
N VAL A 236 -7.92 -15.68 5.18
CA VAL A 236 -6.99 -16.83 5.29
C VAL A 236 -7.11 -17.73 4.06
N ALA A 237 -8.32 -17.98 3.55
CA ALA A 237 -8.51 -18.78 2.34
C ALA A 237 -7.87 -18.12 1.11
N LYS A 238 -8.00 -16.79 0.95
CA LYS A 238 -7.32 -16.03 -0.11
C LYS A 238 -5.80 -16.14 0.00
N LEU A 239 -5.26 -15.99 1.21
CA LEU A 239 -3.81 -16.13 1.45
C LEU A 239 -3.32 -17.53 1.07
N GLN A 240 -3.99 -18.57 1.55
CA GLN A 240 -3.65 -19.96 1.22
C GLN A 240 -3.73 -20.21 -0.29
N ARG A 241 -4.70 -19.63 -0.99
CA ARG A 241 -4.81 -19.73 -2.45
C ARG A 241 -3.62 -19.10 -3.16
N ILE A 242 -3.14 -17.95 -2.69
CA ILE A 242 -1.94 -17.30 -3.24
C ILE A 242 -0.68 -18.09 -2.88
N ASP A 243 -0.57 -18.63 -1.67
CA ASP A 243 0.58 -19.45 -1.25
C ASP A 243 0.71 -20.73 -2.10
N GLN A 244 -0.41 -21.31 -2.55
CA GLN A 244 -0.42 -22.45 -3.49
C GLN A 244 0.18 -22.13 -4.86
N LEU A 245 0.30 -20.84 -5.24
CA LEU A 245 1.00 -20.45 -6.47
C LEU A 245 2.51 -20.68 -6.35
N GLN A 246 3.04 -20.79 -5.12
CA GLN A 246 4.47 -20.99 -4.85
C GLN A 246 5.34 -19.97 -5.57
N LEU A 247 4.95 -18.70 -5.49
CA LEU A 247 5.71 -17.61 -6.09
C LEU A 247 7.08 -17.48 -5.40
N PRO A 248 8.19 -17.39 -6.14
CA PRO A 248 9.49 -17.14 -5.54
C PRO A 248 9.49 -15.82 -4.74
N PRO A 249 10.17 -15.76 -3.58
CA PRO A 249 10.23 -14.53 -2.78
C PRO A 249 10.91 -13.37 -3.55
N ASP A 250 11.86 -13.69 -4.41
CA ASP A 250 12.63 -12.79 -5.28
C ASP A 250 12.03 -12.61 -6.68
N LEU A 251 10.79 -13.05 -6.91
CA LEU A 251 10.09 -12.95 -8.20
C LEU A 251 10.19 -11.56 -8.83
N LEU A 252 10.03 -10.51 -8.02
CA LEU A 252 10.07 -9.11 -8.44
C LEU A 252 11.39 -8.40 -8.09
N ALA A 253 12.47 -9.14 -7.79
CA ALA A 253 13.78 -8.54 -7.55
C ALA A 253 14.22 -7.71 -8.77
N GLY A 254 14.57 -6.44 -8.51
CA GLY A 254 14.94 -5.45 -9.53
C GLY A 254 13.79 -4.64 -10.11
N VAL A 255 12.53 -4.94 -9.77
CA VAL A 255 11.35 -4.20 -10.27
C VAL A 255 11.03 -3.04 -9.33
N ALA A 256 10.90 -1.83 -9.87
CA ALA A 256 10.55 -0.65 -9.08
C ALA A 256 9.16 -0.80 -8.41
N PRO A 257 8.99 -0.42 -7.12
CA PRO A 257 7.70 -0.53 -6.43
C PRO A 257 6.55 0.19 -7.14
N ARG A 258 6.83 1.31 -7.81
CA ARG A 258 5.84 2.05 -8.61
C ARG A 258 5.33 1.24 -9.80
N LEU A 259 6.19 0.47 -10.48
CA LEU A 259 5.76 -0.43 -11.55
C LEU A 259 4.88 -1.56 -11.01
N VAL A 260 5.27 -2.15 -9.88
CA VAL A 260 4.47 -3.20 -9.21
C VAL A 260 3.05 -2.69 -8.92
N ASP A 261 2.92 -1.49 -8.36
CA ASP A 261 1.63 -0.88 -8.07
C ASP A 261 0.83 -0.55 -9.36
N GLN A 262 1.48 -0.04 -10.41
CA GLN A 262 0.83 0.20 -11.71
C GLN A 262 0.24 -1.09 -12.31
N TYR A 263 1.01 -2.17 -12.36
CA TYR A 263 0.52 -3.46 -12.86
C TYR A 263 -0.52 -4.09 -11.95
N ARG A 264 -0.37 -3.96 -10.62
CA ARG A 264 -1.39 -4.39 -9.66
C ARG A 264 -2.72 -3.68 -9.90
N ARG A 265 -2.73 -2.36 -10.11
CA ARG A 265 -3.93 -1.58 -10.43
C ARG A 265 -4.54 -2.00 -11.77
N ARG A 266 -3.71 -2.19 -12.79
CA ARG A 266 -4.15 -2.68 -14.12
C ARG A 266 -4.91 -3.99 -13.99
N VAL A 267 -4.33 -5.00 -13.32
CA VAL A 267 -4.98 -6.29 -13.12
C VAL A 267 -6.23 -6.17 -12.26
N ALA A 268 -6.23 -5.33 -11.21
CA ALA A 268 -7.40 -5.11 -10.37
C ALA A 268 -8.64 -4.69 -11.19
N THR A 269 -8.45 -3.77 -12.15
CA THR A 269 -9.54 -3.26 -13.01
C THR A 269 -9.93 -4.18 -14.18
N GLU A 270 -9.04 -5.08 -14.60
CA GLU A 270 -9.26 -5.90 -15.79
C GLU A 270 -10.04 -7.19 -15.47
N PRO A 271 -11.15 -7.49 -16.16
CA PRO A 271 -11.95 -8.68 -15.84
C PRO A 271 -11.21 -9.99 -16.22
N PRO A 272 -11.47 -11.12 -15.53
CA PRO A 272 -10.75 -12.39 -15.75
C PRO A 272 -10.81 -12.92 -17.19
N ASN A 273 -11.92 -12.66 -17.91
CA ASN A 273 -12.09 -13.07 -19.30
C ASN A 273 -11.16 -12.32 -20.28
N GLU A 274 -10.87 -11.04 -20.03
CA GLU A 274 -9.91 -10.26 -20.83
C GLU A 274 -8.48 -10.68 -20.53
N LEU A 275 -8.16 -10.92 -19.25
CA LEU A 275 -6.85 -11.47 -18.85
C LEU A 275 -6.59 -12.83 -19.51
N ARG A 276 -7.62 -13.68 -19.65
CA ARG A 276 -7.49 -14.99 -20.31
C ARG A 276 -7.10 -14.88 -21.79
N LYS A 277 -7.58 -13.83 -22.50
CA LYS A 277 -7.29 -13.61 -23.93
C LYS A 277 -5.87 -13.10 -24.20
N ARG A 278 -5.15 -12.66 -23.16
CA ARG A 278 -3.76 -12.20 -23.30
C ARG A 278 -2.85 -13.36 -23.69
N VAL A 279 -1.77 -13.02 -24.39
CA VAL A 279 -0.66 -13.93 -24.66
C VAL A 279 -0.14 -14.49 -23.34
N ASP A 280 0.18 -15.78 -23.32
CA ASP A 280 0.51 -16.53 -22.11
C ASP A 280 1.61 -15.84 -21.28
N GLY A 281 2.70 -15.37 -21.90
CA GLY A 281 3.78 -14.67 -21.18
C GLY A 281 3.28 -13.46 -20.39
N THR A 282 2.57 -12.54 -21.07
CA THR A 282 1.98 -11.36 -20.45
C THR A 282 0.94 -11.73 -19.38
N ARG A 283 0.08 -12.72 -19.66
CA ARG A 283 -0.95 -13.17 -18.71
C ARG A 283 -0.34 -13.65 -17.40
N HIS A 284 0.64 -14.56 -17.48
CA HIS A 284 1.29 -15.10 -16.29
C HIS A 284 2.06 -14.01 -15.53
N ALA A 285 2.81 -13.15 -16.22
CA ALA A 285 3.56 -12.07 -15.57
C ALA A 285 2.65 -11.12 -14.79
N LEU A 286 1.55 -10.67 -15.39
CA LEU A 286 0.58 -9.79 -14.74
C LEU A 286 -0.07 -10.45 -13.51
N LEU A 287 -0.48 -11.71 -13.62
CA LEU A 287 -1.04 -12.46 -12.49
C LEU A 287 -0.01 -12.67 -11.38
N ALA A 288 1.25 -12.94 -11.73
CA ALA A 288 2.36 -13.05 -10.78
C ALA A 288 2.55 -11.76 -9.99
N ILE A 289 2.69 -10.61 -10.68
CA ILE A 289 2.86 -9.30 -10.06
C ILE A 289 1.69 -9.00 -9.13
N TYR A 290 0.46 -9.22 -9.62
CA TYR A 290 -0.75 -8.99 -8.85
C TYR A 290 -0.81 -9.85 -7.59
N CYS A 291 -0.60 -11.17 -7.71
CA CYS A 291 -0.69 -12.08 -6.57
C CYS A 291 0.44 -11.86 -5.56
N TRP A 292 1.65 -11.53 -6.02
CA TRP A 292 2.76 -11.20 -5.16
C TRP A 292 2.44 -9.98 -4.28
N GLN A 293 1.90 -8.91 -4.88
CA GLN A 293 1.50 -7.71 -4.14
C GLN A 293 0.26 -7.98 -3.27
N ARG A 294 -0.73 -8.71 -3.79
CA ARG A 294 -1.97 -9.02 -3.07
C ARG A 294 -1.73 -9.88 -1.84
N ARG A 295 -0.75 -10.78 -1.87
CA ARG A 295 -0.34 -11.57 -0.69
C ARG A 295 -0.02 -10.66 0.50
N ARG A 296 0.76 -9.61 0.28
CA ARG A 296 1.21 -8.66 1.32
C ARG A 296 0.02 -7.86 1.87
N GLU A 297 -0.85 -7.40 0.98
CA GLU A 297 -2.07 -6.67 1.38
C GLU A 297 -3.00 -7.54 2.24
N ILE A 298 -3.14 -8.83 1.91
CA ILE A 298 -3.95 -9.77 2.70
C ILE A 298 -3.30 -10.03 4.06
N LEU A 299 -1.97 -10.17 4.14
CA LEU A 299 -1.26 -10.32 5.40
C LEU A 299 -1.47 -9.11 6.32
N ASP A 300 -1.30 -7.90 5.78
CA ASP A 300 -1.55 -6.65 6.52
C ASP A 300 -3.01 -6.58 6.98
N GLY A 301 -3.96 -6.91 6.11
CA GLY A 301 -5.38 -6.98 6.42
C GLY A 301 -5.73 -8.02 7.50
N LEU A 302 -5.09 -9.20 7.48
CA LEU A 302 -5.26 -10.25 8.49
C LEU A 302 -4.74 -9.81 9.86
N VAL A 303 -3.61 -9.12 9.92
CA VAL A 303 -3.08 -8.55 11.16
C VAL A 303 -4.06 -7.53 11.75
N GLU A 304 -4.60 -6.64 10.91
CA GLU A 304 -5.62 -5.69 11.35
C GLU A 304 -6.89 -6.41 11.84
N LEU A 305 -7.41 -7.38 11.08
CA LEU A 305 -8.56 -8.18 11.49
C LEU A 305 -8.32 -8.90 12.82
N LEU A 306 -7.13 -9.42 13.05
CA LEU A 306 -6.73 -10.05 14.32
C LEU A 306 -6.76 -9.05 15.47
N ILE A 307 -6.13 -7.88 15.32
CA ILE A 307 -6.11 -6.82 16.33
C ILE A 307 -7.54 -6.39 16.70
N HIS A 308 -8.40 -6.19 15.71
CA HIS A 308 -9.80 -5.81 15.89
C HIS A 308 -10.60 -6.93 16.56
N THR A 309 -10.43 -8.18 16.13
CA THR A 309 -11.17 -9.33 16.67
C THR A 309 -10.85 -9.57 18.14
N VAL A 310 -9.57 -9.56 18.52
CA VAL A 310 -9.15 -9.73 19.92
C VAL A 310 -9.65 -8.58 20.80
N HIS A 311 -9.63 -7.34 20.29
CA HIS A 311 -10.23 -6.21 20.99
C HIS A 311 -11.73 -6.41 21.24
N ARG A 312 -12.47 -6.82 20.19
CA ARG A 312 -13.93 -7.02 20.25
C ARG A 312 -14.31 -8.05 21.30
N ILE A 313 -13.56 -9.15 21.43
CA ILE A 313 -13.80 -10.18 22.45
C ILE A 313 -13.79 -9.57 23.86
N SER A 314 -12.80 -8.72 24.15
CA SER A 314 -12.66 -8.09 25.46
C SER A 314 -13.73 -7.02 25.67
N ALA A 315 -13.90 -6.10 24.71
CA ALA A 315 -14.83 -4.98 24.80
C ALA A 315 -16.30 -5.43 24.88
N THR A 316 -16.70 -6.46 24.13
CA THR A 316 -18.07 -6.99 24.20
C THR A 316 -18.33 -7.69 25.54
N ALA A 317 -17.33 -8.35 26.13
CA ALA A 317 -17.47 -8.95 27.44
C ALA A 317 -17.65 -7.88 28.53
N GLU A 318 -16.82 -6.84 28.51
CA GLU A 318 -16.93 -5.68 29.42
C GLU A 318 -18.31 -5.01 29.29
N GLN A 319 -18.73 -4.65 28.08
CA GLN A 319 -20.03 -4.03 27.83
C GLN A 319 -21.22 -4.88 28.27
N ARG A 320 -21.17 -6.21 28.06
CA ARG A 320 -22.25 -7.11 28.51
C ARG A 320 -22.35 -7.15 30.03
N VAL A 321 -21.21 -7.22 30.72
CA VAL A 321 -21.18 -7.23 32.18
C VAL A 321 -21.63 -5.88 32.72
N GLU A 322 -21.13 -4.77 32.18
CA GLU A 322 -21.60 -3.43 32.53
C GLU A 322 -23.11 -3.29 32.35
N LYS A 323 -23.68 -3.78 31.25
CA LYS A 323 -25.12 -3.72 30.99
C LYS A 323 -25.92 -4.59 31.96
N GLN A 324 -25.53 -5.85 32.17
CA GLN A 324 -26.19 -6.74 33.14
C GLN A 324 -26.16 -6.13 34.55
N MET A 325 -25.02 -5.57 34.92
CA MET A 325 -24.86 -4.91 36.19
C MET A 325 -25.67 -3.61 36.27
N PHE A 326 -25.75 -2.82 35.19
CA PHE A 326 -26.56 -1.60 35.14
C PHE A 326 -28.06 -1.88 35.27
N GLU A 327 -28.56 -2.96 34.67
CA GLU A 327 -29.94 -3.44 34.83
C GLU A 327 -30.23 -3.88 36.28
N ASP A 328 -29.21 -4.29 37.02
CA ASP A 328 -29.28 -4.75 38.41
C ASP A 328 -29.16 -3.65 39.49
N PHE A 329 -29.00 -2.36 39.14
CA PHE A 329 -28.71 -1.28 40.10
C PHE A 329 -29.74 -0.15 40.20
N ARG A 330 -30.07 0.21 41.46
CA ARG A 330 -30.43 1.59 41.85
C ARG A 330 -29.14 2.34 42.22
N ARG A 331 -28.71 3.29 41.39
CA ARG A 331 -27.50 4.09 41.62
C ARG A 331 -27.64 4.90 42.93
N VAL A 332 -26.79 4.64 43.94
CA VAL A 332 -26.80 5.44 45.18
C VAL A 332 -26.16 6.80 44.88
N ARG A 333 -26.97 7.86 44.84
CA ARG A 333 -26.46 9.24 44.66
C ARG A 333 -25.74 9.70 45.94
N SER A 334 -24.63 10.41 45.78
CA SER A 334 -23.82 11.04 46.86
C SER A 334 -23.15 10.07 47.86
N LYS A 335 -22.32 9.14 47.34
CA LYS A 335 -21.52 8.17 48.14
C LYS A 335 -20.69 8.80 49.26
N ASN A 336 -20.08 9.96 49.00
CA ASN A 336 -19.26 10.66 49.99
C ASN A 336 -20.11 11.14 51.18
N ALA A 337 -21.36 11.55 50.94
CA ALA A 337 -22.27 11.93 52.01
C ALA A 337 -22.74 10.72 52.82
N VAL A 338 -22.94 9.57 52.17
CA VAL A 338 -23.29 8.31 52.85
C VAL A 338 -22.12 7.83 53.74
N LEU A 339 -20.89 7.86 53.23
CA LEU A 339 -19.69 7.49 53.99
C LEU A 339 -19.43 8.45 55.16
N PHE A 340 -19.58 9.76 54.94
CA PHE A 340 -19.43 10.77 55.99
C PHE A 340 -20.41 10.52 57.14
N LYS A 341 -21.70 10.34 56.83
CA LYS A 341 -22.75 10.07 57.82
C LYS A 341 -22.52 8.78 58.61
N LEU A 342 -22.02 7.72 57.96
CA LEU A 342 -21.66 6.48 58.65
C LEU A 342 -20.47 6.66 59.58
N ALA A 343 -19.45 7.39 59.13
CA ALA A 343 -18.26 7.66 59.93
C ALA A 343 -18.60 8.54 61.15
N GLU A 344 -19.41 9.57 60.97
CA GLU A 344 -19.91 10.44 62.04
C GLU A 344 -20.70 9.63 63.09
N ALA A 345 -21.70 8.86 62.67
CA ALA A 345 -22.49 8.02 63.58
C ALA A 345 -21.67 6.95 64.32
N ALA A 346 -20.66 6.37 63.66
CA ALA A 346 -19.77 5.39 64.28
C ALA A 346 -18.80 6.02 65.30
N VAL A 347 -18.38 7.26 65.08
CA VAL A 347 -17.50 7.99 66.01
C VAL A 347 -18.28 8.49 67.23
N ASP A 348 -19.51 8.97 67.03
CA ASP A 348 -20.36 9.49 68.11
C ASP A 348 -20.87 8.37 69.04
N HIS A 349 -21.05 7.16 68.50
CA HIS A 349 -21.56 6.01 69.24
C HIS A 349 -20.68 4.76 69.04
N PRO A 350 -19.44 4.75 69.59
CA PRO A 350 -18.43 3.75 69.26
C PRO A 350 -18.73 2.33 69.79
N GLN A 351 -19.60 2.21 70.80
CA GLN A 351 -20.04 0.92 71.35
C GLN A 351 -21.51 0.61 71.02
N GLY A 352 -22.16 1.41 70.18
CA GLY A 352 -23.56 1.22 69.85
C GLY A 352 -23.80 0.03 68.92
N VAL A 353 -24.99 -0.56 68.99
CA VAL A 353 -25.39 -1.66 68.12
C VAL A 353 -25.60 -1.14 66.70
N VAL A 354 -24.97 -1.77 65.71
CA VAL A 354 -25.00 -1.36 64.29
C VAL A 354 -26.41 -1.07 63.78
N GLN A 355 -27.36 -1.94 64.12
CA GLN A 355 -28.76 -1.81 63.70
C GLN A 355 -29.43 -0.55 64.26
N GLU A 356 -29.06 -0.13 65.46
CA GLU A 356 -29.68 0.99 66.18
C GLU A 356 -28.99 2.32 65.87
N VAL A 357 -27.71 2.28 65.50
CA VAL A 357 -26.89 3.49 65.27
C VAL A 357 -26.73 3.81 63.79
N LEU A 358 -26.42 2.81 62.95
CA LEU A 358 -26.02 3.07 61.55
C LEU A 358 -27.20 3.03 60.59
N TYR A 359 -28.14 2.09 60.77
CA TYR A 359 -29.28 1.92 59.85
C TYR A 359 -30.30 3.07 59.85
N PRO A 360 -30.54 3.80 60.95
CA PRO A 360 -31.37 5.01 60.91
C PRO A 360 -30.74 6.15 60.13
N VAL A 361 -29.41 6.25 60.16
CA VAL A 361 -28.64 7.33 59.50
C VAL A 361 -28.47 7.04 58.00
N VAL A 362 -28.22 5.78 57.67
CA VAL A 362 -28.18 5.26 56.29
C VAL A 362 -28.96 3.97 56.24
N GLY A 363 -30.11 3.99 55.55
CA GLY A 363 -31.00 2.83 55.46
C GLY A 363 -30.26 1.56 55.02
N GLU A 364 -30.61 0.43 55.65
CA GLU A 364 -29.97 -0.87 55.39
C GLU A 364 -29.96 -1.23 53.90
N GLN A 365 -31.05 -0.94 53.18
CA GLN A 365 -31.12 -1.18 51.75
C GLN A 365 -30.10 -0.36 50.96
N THR A 366 -29.85 0.90 51.35
CA THR A 366 -28.82 1.75 50.73
C THR A 366 -27.42 1.20 50.98
N LEU A 367 -27.13 0.68 52.18
CA LEU A 367 -25.88 -0.01 52.48
C LEU A 367 -25.71 -1.29 51.65
N ARG A 368 -26.77 -2.10 51.53
CA ARG A 368 -26.78 -3.30 50.68
C ARG A 368 -26.54 -2.95 49.22
N ASP A 369 -27.21 -1.92 48.71
CA ASP A 369 -27.04 -1.42 47.33
C ASP A 369 -25.61 -0.90 47.10
N LEU A 370 -25.01 -0.23 48.09
CA LEU A 370 -23.64 0.30 48.04
C LEU A 370 -22.57 -0.82 48.10
N VAL A 371 -22.80 -1.86 48.90
CA VAL A 371 -21.98 -3.08 48.91
C VAL A 371 -22.10 -3.83 47.59
N LYS A 372 -23.31 -3.91 47.01
CA LYS A 372 -23.53 -4.52 45.68
C LYS A 372 -22.82 -3.74 44.59
N GLU A 373 -22.84 -2.40 44.65
CA GLU A 373 -22.15 -1.49 43.73
C GLU A 373 -20.61 -1.54 43.86
N PHE A 374 -20.07 -1.69 45.07
CA PHE A 374 -18.63 -1.83 45.25
C PHE A 374 -18.12 -3.19 44.75
N LYS A 375 -18.87 -4.26 45.04
CA LYS A 375 -18.56 -5.61 44.53
C LYS A 375 -18.59 -5.67 43.00
N SER A 376 -19.37 -4.82 42.33
CA SER A 376 -19.45 -4.75 40.87
C SER A 376 -18.41 -3.87 40.19
N SER A 377 -17.57 -3.13 40.94
CA SER A 377 -16.42 -2.40 40.38
C SER A 377 -15.06 -2.99 40.83
N GLY A 378 -15.08 -4.02 41.69
CA GLY A 378 -13.91 -4.63 42.32
C GLY A 378 -13.42 -5.92 41.64
N PRO A 379 -12.61 -6.75 42.33
CA PRO A 379 -12.09 -8.02 41.81
C PRO A 379 -13.15 -8.96 41.21
N MET A 380 -14.37 -8.95 41.77
CA MET A 380 -15.49 -9.76 41.28
C MET A 380 -15.96 -9.33 39.87
N PHE A 381 -15.92 -8.04 39.53
CA PHE A 381 -16.15 -7.54 38.18
C PHE A 381 -15.20 -8.17 37.17
N LYS A 382 -13.89 -8.18 37.48
CA LYS A 382 -12.86 -8.75 36.60
C LYS A 382 -13.10 -10.24 36.36
N THR A 383 -13.48 -10.98 37.40
CA THR A 383 -13.81 -12.41 37.30
C THR A 383 -15.04 -12.65 36.42
N VAL A 384 -16.10 -11.84 36.58
CA VAL A 384 -17.32 -11.95 35.76
C VAL A 384 -17.06 -11.59 34.30
N VAL A 385 -16.36 -10.48 34.03
CA VAL A 385 -15.92 -10.09 32.67
C VAL A 385 -15.11 -11.20 32.04
N HIS A 386 -14.14 -11.75 32.75
CA HIS A 386 -13.31 -12.82 32.23
C HIS A 386 -14.13 -14.10 31.97
N THR A 387 -15.15 -14.39 32.78
CA THR A 387 -16.04 -15.54 32.57
C THR A 387 -16.86 -15.38 31.27
N VAL A 388 -17.43 -14.19 31.04
CA VAL A 388 -18.15 -13.87 29.79
C VAL A 388 -17.20 -13.90 28.60
N MET A 389 -15.98 -13.36 28.76
CA MET A 389 -14.93 -13.38 27.75
C MET A 389 -14.55 -14.81 27.37
N ARG A 390 -14.30 -15.66 28.38
CA ARG A 390 -13.97 -17.08 28.23
C ARG A 390 -15.05 -17.82 27.44
N ALA A 391 -16.32 -17.63 27.80
CA ALA A 391 -17.44 -18.26 27.10
C ALA A 391 -17.56 -17.79 25.65
N SER A 392 -17.41 -16.49 25.40
CA SER A 392 -17.45 -15.95 24.03
C SER A 392 -16.30 -16.49 23.18
N TYR A 393 -15.09 -16.55 23.75
CA TYR A 393 -13.92 -17.07 23.06
C TYR A 393 -14.07 -18.57 22.78
N SER A 394 -14.38 -19.39 23.79
CA SER A 394 -14.48 -20.85 23.65
C SER A 394 -15.51 -21.27 22.60
N ASN A 395 -16.65 -20.57 22.55
CA ASN A 395 -17.80 -20.98 21.73
C ASN A 395 -17.71 -20.48 20.27
N HIS A 396 -17.09 -19.33 20.05
CA HIS A 396 -17.10 -18.67 18.74
C HIS A 396 -15.68 -18.40 18.21
N TYR A 397 -14.89 -17.63 18.94
CA TYR A 397 -13.61 -17.11 18.42
C TYR A 397 -12.45 -18.10 18.43
N ARG A 398 -12.47 -19.13 19.27
CA ARG A 398 -11.38 -20.11 19.37
C ARG A 398 -11.05 -20.79 18.05
N ARG A 399 -12.02 -20.89 17.13
CA ARG A 399 -11.84 -21.44 15.77
C ARG A 399 -10.81 -20.67 14.93
N MET A 400 -10.57 -19.39 15.23
CA MET A 400 -9.59 -18.58 14.50
C MET A 400 -8.14 -18.93 14.84
N LEU A 401 -7.89 -19.36 16.07
CA LEU A 401 -6.53 -19.50 16.58
C LEU A 401 -5.69 -20.47 15.76
N PRO A 402 -6.14 -21.70 15.44
CA PRO A 402 -5.34 -22.62 14.63
C PRO A 402 -5.04 -22.07 13.23
N LEU A 403 -6.01 -21.41 12.60
CA LEU A 403 -5.87 -20.88 11.24
C LEU A 403 -4.84 -19.75 11.19
N LEU A 404 -4.88 -18.85 12.16
CA LEU A 404 -3.92 -17.75 12.23
C LEU A 404 -2.50 -18.22 12.54
N LEU A 405 -2.35 -19.21 13.44
CA LEU A 405 -1.04 -19.77 13.77
C LEU A 405 -0.40 -20.51 12.58
N ASP A 406 -1.22 -21.06 11.67
CA ASP A 406 -0.73 -21.69 10.45
C ASP A 406 -0.42 -20.68 9.34
N ALA A 407 -1.27 -19.65 9.20
CA ALA A 407 -1.24 -18.74 8.07
C ALA A 407 -0.26 -17.57 8.25
N LEU A 408 -0.03 -17.12 9.49
CA LEU A 408 0.76 -15.92 9.77
C LEU A 408 2.17 -16.28 10.28
N PRO A 409 3.23 -16.04 9.49
CA PRO A 409 4.60 -16.24 9.95
C PRO A 409 5.04 -15.09 10.88
N PHE A 410 4.64 -15.15 12.16
CA PHE A 410 5.04 -14.14 13.15
C PHE A 410 6.56 -14.14 13.38
N ARG A 411 7.12 -12.94 13.56
CA ARG A 411 8.53 -12.68 13.88
C ARG A 411 8.66 -11.68 15.02
N CYS A 412 9.81 -11.77 15.70
CA CYS A 412 10.18 -10.92 16.81
C CYS A 412 11.70 -10.82 16.90
N ASN A 413 12.23 -9.61 17.07
CA ASN A 413 13.65 -9.36 17.32
C ASN A 413 13.94 -8.95 18.78
N ASN A 414 12.90 -8.66 19.58
CA ASN A 414 13.03 -8.19 20.95
C ASN A 414 12.91 -9.35 21.95
N ASP A 415 13.96 -9.55 22.75
CA ASP A 415 14.00 -10.62 23.76
C ASP A 415 12.88 -10.51 24.79
N ALA A 416 12.40 -9.29 25.11
CA ALA A 416 11.28 -9.08 26.04
C ALA A 416 9.95 -9.68 25.54
N TYR A 417 9.78 -9.82 24.22
CA TYR A 417 8.56 -10.34 23.59
C TYR A 417 8.70 -11.80 23.12
N ARG A 418 9.88 -12.41 23.26
CA ARG A 418 10.09 -13.85 22.97
C ARG A 418 9.17 -14.78 23.77
N PRO A 419 8.77 -14.51 25.03
CA PRO A 419 7.79 -15.35 25.71
C PRO A 419 6.47 -15.50 24.95
N ILE A 420 6.01 -14.45 24.24
CA ILE A 420 4.79 -14.51 23.41
C ILE A 420 5.01 -15.42 22.20
N MET A 421 6.18 -15.35 21.55
CA MET A 421 6.54 -16.26 20.45
C MET A 421 6.59 -17.72 20.91
N ALA A 422 7.19 -17.98 22.07
CA ALA A 422 7.22 -19.31 22.68
C ALA A 422 5.82 -19.82 23.01
N ALA A 423 4.95 -18.95 23.54
CA ALA A 423 3.56 -19.29 23.82
C ALA A 423 2.77 -19.63 22.55
N MET A 424 2.94 -18.87 21.47
CA MET A 424 2.32 -19.20 20.18
C MET A 424 2.79 -20.55 19.63
N LYS A 425 4.10 -20.85 19.72
CA LYS A 425 4.65 -22.15 19.31
C LYS A 425 4.10 -23.30 20.17
N LEU A 426 3.94 -23.09 21.48
CA LEU A 426 3.30 -24.04 22.37
C LEU A 426 1.83 -24.30 21.98
N LEU A 427 1.06 -23.25 21.68
CA LEU A 427 -0.31 -23.37 21.21
C LEU A 427 -0.41 -24.12 19.87
N GLN A 428 0.56 -23.90 18.98
CA GLN A 428 0.64 -24.60 17.69
C GLN A 428 0.97 -26.09 17.88
N SER A 429 1.93 -26.43 18.74
CA SER A 429 2.33 -27.83 19.01
C SER A 429 1.28 -28.63 19.81
N SER A 430 0.48 -27.96 20.64
CA SER A 430 -0.61 -28.55 21.42
C SER A 430 -1.94 -28.66 20.65
N ARG A 431 -1.90 -28.45 19.32
CA ARG A 431 -3.05 -28.56 18.44
C ARG A 431 -3.61 -29.99 18.45
N GLY A 432 -4.93 -30.12 18.45
CA GLY A 432 -5.63 -31.41 18.43
C GLY A 432 -5.61 -32.19 19.76
N GLN A 433 -4.68 -31.88 20.66
CA GLN A 433 -4.62 -32.49 21.98
C GLN A 433 -5.82 -32.03 22.83
N ARG A 434 -6.48 -32.99 23.51
CA ARG A 434 -7.62 -32.73 24.38
C ARG A 434 -7.17 -32.72 25.85
N PHE A 435 -6.79 -31.55 26.33
CA PHE A 435 -6.54 -31.32 27.75
C PHE A 435 -7.05 -29.94 28.15
N GLN A 436 -7.43 -29.81 29.42
CA GLN A 436 -7.99 -28.58 29.99
C GLN A 436 -6.93 -27.68 30.63
N TYR A 437 -5.82 -28.26 31.09
CA TYR A 437 -4.79 -27.56 31.85
C TYR A 437 -3.40 -27.85 31.32
N PHE A 438 -2.56 -26.82 31.26
CA PHE A 438 -1.11 -26.95 31.20
C PHE A 438 -0.56 -27.12 32.61
N LYS A 439 0.55 -27.85 32.75
CA LYS A 439 1.36 -27.81 33.97
C LYS A 439 2.05 -26.43 34.05
N ALA A 440 2.04 -25.83 35.23
CA ALA A 440 2.73 -24.55 35.46
C ALA A 440 4.21 -24.83 35.81
N ASP A 441 4.97 -25.31 34.84
CA ASP A 441 6.42 -25.53 34.95
C ASP A 441 7.19 -24.52 34.08
N ASP A 442 8.53 -24.58 34.13
CA ASP A 442 9.42 -23.66 33.40
C ASP A 442 9.23 -23.70 31.87
N SER A 443 8.56 -24.72 31.33
CA SER A 443 8.28 -24.83 29.89
C SER A 443 7.08 -24.00 29.45
N LEU A 444 6.23 -23.55 30.37
CA LEU A 444 5.06 -22.72 30.09
C LEU A 444 5.39 -21.22 30.25
N PRO A 445 5.38 -20.43 29.17
CA PRO A 445 5.65 -19.00 29.25
C PRO A 445 4.56 -18.24 30.04
N ILE A 446 4.83 -17.95 31.31
CA ILE A 446 3.91 -17.18 32.17
C ILE A 446 4.28 -15.69 32.15
N GLU A 447 5.54 -15.38 32.49
CA GLU A 447 6.06 -14.01 32.50
C GLU A 447 6.12 -13.42 31.08
N GLY A 448 5.73 -12.16 30.93
CA GLY A 448 5.61 -11.49 29.63
C GLY A 448 4.40 -11.93 28.79
N VAL A 449 3.66 -12.97 29.19
CA VAL A 449 2.46 -13.46 28.47
C VAL A 449 1.19 -13.20 29.27
N ILE A 450 1.15 -13.59 30.54
CA ILE A 450 0.01 -13.37 31.42
C ILE A 450 0.23 -12.08 32.20
N ARG A 451 -0.71 -11.15 32.08
CA ARG A 451 -0.61 -9.89 32.84
C ARG A 451 -0.89 -10.13 34.33
N PRO A 452 -0.27 -9.35 35.25
CA PRO A 452 -0.46 -9.52 36.69
C PRO A 452 -1.94 -9.54 37.12
N LYS A 453 -2.78 -8.70 36.49
CA LYS A 453 -4.22 -8.63 36.79
C LYS A 453 -5.02 -9.90 36.49
N TRP A 454 -4.46 -10.83 35.71
CA TRP A 454 -5.11 -12.08 35.30
C TRP A 454 -4.51 -13.32 35.97
N MET A 455 -3.36 -13.21 36.65
CA MET A 455 -2.65 -14.35 37.23
C MET A 455 -3.54 -15.20 38.14
N GLU A 456 -4.26 -14.56 39.07
CA GLU A 456 -5.16 -15.24 40.02
C GLU A 456 -6.35 -15.95 39.34
N ILE A 457 -6.73 -15.52 38.13
CA ILE A 457 -7.87 -16.08 37.39
C ILE A 457 -7.40 -17.21 36.46
N VAL A 458 -6.14 -17.18 36.03
CA VAL A 458 -5.59 -18.07 35.00
C VAL A 458 -4.82 -19.25 35.62
N ILE A 459 -4.14 -19.01 36.74
CA ILE A 459 -3.35 -20.00 37.48
C ILE A 459 -4.22 -20.55 38.61
N GLU A 460 -4.46 -21.86 38.58
CA GLU A 460 -5.21 -22.59 39.59
C GLU A 460 -4.27 -23.55 40.34
N LYS A 461 -4.67 -23.98 41.53
CA LYS A 461 -4.03 -25.11 42.22
C LYS A 461 -4.90 -26.36 42.08
N ASP A 462 -4.29 -27.51 41.85
CA ASP A 462 -5.00 -28.78 41.86
C ASP A 462 -5.19 -29.32 43.29
N THR A 463 -5.78 -30.51 43.41
CA THR A 463 -6.02 -31.18 44.70
C THR A 463 -4.75 -31.60 45.42
N ALA A 464 -3.61 -31.70 44.71
CA ALA A 464 -2.29 -31.97 45.29
C ALA A 464 -1.54 -30.67 45.66
N GLY A 465 -2.12 -29.50 45.36
CA GLY A 465 -1.51 -28.20 45.60
C GLY A 465 -0.55 -27.74 44.50
N GLU A 466 -0.44 -28.50 43.40
CA GLU A 466 0.38 -28.15 42.24
C GLU A 466 -0.29 -27.07 41.40
N SER A 467 0.51 -26.11 40.90
CA SER A 467 0.01 -25.06 40.04
C SER A 467 -0.26 -25.57 38.62
N ARG A 468 -1.44 -25.25 38.10
CA ARG A 468 -1.90 -25.58 36.75
C ARG A 468 -2.51 -24.37 36.09
N VAL A 469 -2.39 -24.29 34.77
CA VAL A 469 -2.88 -23.14 33.99
C VAL A 469 -3.99 -23.57 33.06
N ASN A 470 -5.16 -22.94 33.18
CA ASN A 470 -6.28 -23.28 32.32
C ASN A 470 -5.99 -22.90 30.86
N ARG A 471 -6.05 -23.87 29.95
CA ARG A 471 -5.69 -23.70 28.53
C ARG A 471 -6.46 -22.58 27.83
N ILE A 472 -7.78 -22.50 28.02
CA ILE A 472 -8.61 -21.50 27.32
C ILE A 472 -8.27 -20.09 27.84
N ASN A 473 -8.04 -19.95 29.14
CA ASN A 473 -7.66 -18.67 29.73
C ASN A 473 -6.26 -18.23 29.26
N TYR A 474 -5.35 -19.20 29.14
CA TYR A 474 -4.02 -18.97 28.61
C TYR A 474 -4.05 -18.54 27.13
N GLU A 475 -4.80 -19.25 26.28
CA GLU A 475 -5.01 -18.88 24.86
C GLU A 475 -5.52 -17.42 24.74
N ILE A 476 -6.46 -17.01 25.59
CA ILE A 476 -6.95 -15.62 25.65
C ILE A 476 -5.85 -14.64 26.03
N CYS A 477 -5.06 -14.94 27.06
CA CYS A 477 -3.96 -14.08 27.50
C CYS A 477 -2.90 -13.93 26.40
N VAL A 478 -2.54 -15.03 25.72
CA VAL A 478 -1.60 -15.02 24.59
C VAL A 478 -2.12 -14.10 23.48
N LEU A 479 -3.40 -14.22 23.10
CA LEU A 479 -3.99 -13.34 22.07
C LEU A 479 -4.01 -11.87 22.48
N GLN A 480 -4.32 -11.56 23.74
CA GLN A 480 -4.30 -10.18 24.26
C GLN A 480 -2.89 -9.59 24.23
N SER A 481 -1.88 -10.36 24.60
CA SER A 481 -0.48 -9.93 24.61
C SER A 481 0.09 -9.83 23.19
N LEU A 482 -0.23 -10.78 22.31
CA LEU A 482 0.08 -10.72 20.88
C LEU A 482 -0.49 -9.47 20.22
N ARG A 483 -1.76 -9.13 20.50
CA ARG A 483 -2.39 -7.91 19.99
C ARG A 483 -1.60 -6.66 20.39
N GLU A 484 -1.12 -6.57 21.62
CA GLU A 484 -0.34 -5.41 22.06
C GLU A 484 1.04 -5.35 21.41
N ALA A 485 1.69 -6.50 21.28
CA ALA A 485 2.97 -6.62 20.58
C ALA A 485 2.86 -6.24 19.09
N LEU A 486 1.78 -6.65 18.41
CA LEU A 486 1.50 -6.26 17.03
C LEU A 486 1.26 -4.75 16.90
N ARG A 487 0.48 -4.14 17.82
CA ARG A 487 0.21 -2.70 17.83
C ARG A 487 1.46 -1.85 18.09
N SER A 488 2.39 -2.38 18.88
CA SER A 488 3.68 -1.74 19.18
C SER A 488 4.76 -2.06 18.15
N LYS A 489 4.47 -2.92 17.15
CA LYS A 489 5.41 -3.41 16.13
C LYS A 489 6.60 -4.20 16.68
N GLU A 490 6.49 -4.69 17.90
CA GLU A 490 7.48 -5.56 18.55
C GLU A 490 7.39 -7.00 18.00
N ILE A 491 6.20 -7.37 17.54
CA ILE A 491 5.95 -8.56 16.72
C ILE A 491 5.41 -8.10 15.36
N TRP A 492 5.88 -8.69 14.26
CA TRP A 492 5.38 -8.44 12.91
C TRP A 492 5.17 -9.76 12.15
N VAL A 493 4.62 -9.68 10.94
CA VAL A 493 4.41 -10.82 10.04
C VAL A 493 5.24 -10.60 8.77
N ASP A 494 5.96 -11.64 8.34
CA ASP A 494 6.83 -11.61 7.13
C ASP A 494 6.07 -11.75 5.80
#